data_AF-A0A529VWD9-F1
#
_entry.id   AF-A0A529VWD9-F1
#
_cell.length_a   1.000
_cell.length_b   1.000
_cell.length_c   1.000
_cell.angle_alpha   90.00
_cell.angle_beta   90.00
_cell.angle_gamma   90.00
#
_symmetry.space_group_name_H-M   'P 1'
#
loop_
_entity.id
_entity.type
_entity.pdbx_description
1 polymer ?
#
loop_
_entity_poly.entity_id
_entity_poly.type
_entity_poly.pdbx_seq_one_letter_code
_entity_poly.pdbx_strand_id
1 'polypeptide(L)'
;GFVRGSALLVGGDPGIGKSTLLTQAAAALASKGHRIVYVSGEEAVAQIRLRAQRLGVASTPVELAAETNVEDILATIADGKRPDLVILDSIQTLWTDLADSAPGTVTQVRAAAQAMIRYAKSTGAAIVLVGHVTKEGQIAGPRVVEHMVDGVLYFEGEGNHHFRILRTVKNRFGPTDEIGVFEMSDKGLREVSNPS
;
A
#
# COMPACT_ATOMS: atom_id res chain seq x y z
N GLY A 1 12.83 -0.32 -7.17
CA GLY A 1 11.79 -1.38 -7.20
C GLY A 1 11.57 -1.92 -5.79
N PHE A 2 10.56 -2.77 -5.56
CA PHE A 2 10.32 -3.34 -4.23
C PHE A 2 11.40 -4.35 -3.83
N VAL A 3 11.97 -4.18 -2.64
CA VAL A 3 13.04 -5.05 -2.12
C VAL A 3 12.42 -6.26 -1.41
N ARG A 4 12.96 -7.46 -1.62
CA ARG A 4 12.49 -8.67 -0.93
C ARG A 4 12.66 -8.53 0.59
N GLY A 5 11.64 -8.94 1.33
CA GLY A 5 11.61 -8.87 2.79
C GLY A 5 11.60 -7.45 3.34
N SER A 6 11.16 -6.48 2.54
CA SER A 6 10.99 -5.10 2.96
C SER A 6 9.54 -4.79 3.28
N ALA A 7 9.35 -3.82 4.17
CA ALA A 7 8.07 -3.17 4.36
C ALA A 7 8.17 -1.71 3.95
N LEU A 8 7.20 -1.23 3.18
CA LEU A 8 7.09 0.16 2.76
C LEU A 8 5.76 0.74 3.24
N LEU A 9 5.77 2.02 3.58
CA LEU A 9 4.58 2.81 3.82
C LEU A 9 4.34 3.74 2.63
N VAL A 10 3.13 3.73 2.08
CA VAL A 10 2.67 4.70 1.08
C VAL A 10 1.62 5.59 1.73
N GLY A 11 2.06 6.80 2.10
CA GLY A 11 1.25 7.83 2.73
C GLY A 11 0.64 8.81 1.74
N GLY A 12 -0.43 9.49 2.13
CA GLY A 12 -0.99 10.62 1.39
C GLY A 12 -2.46 10.86 1.71
N ASP A 13 -2.97 12.01 1.28
CA ASP A 13 -4.35 12.41 1.55
C ASP A 13 -5.37 11.42 0.94
N PRO A 14 -6.54 11.24 1.56
CA PRO A 14 -7.65 10.52 0.92
C PRO A 14 -7.96 11.08 -0.47
N GLY A 15 -8.21 10.20 -1.43
CA GLY A 15 -8.53 10.60 -2.81
C GLY A 15 -7.34 11.05 -3.68
N ILE A 16 -6.12 11.14 -3.15
CA ILE A 16 -4.95 11.60 -3.93
C ILE A 16 -4.53 10.64 -5.07
N GLY A 17 -4.97 9.37 -4.99
CA GLY A 17 -4.71 8.34 -6.00
C GLY A 17 -3.81 7.19 -5.57
N LYS A 18 -3.57 6.98 -4.26
CA LYS A 18 -2.74 5.89 -3.72
C LYS A 18 -3.17 4.52 -4.24
N SER A 19 -4.45 4.19 -4.09
CA SER A 19 -4.99 2.90 -4.52
C SER A 19 -4.94 2.73 -6.05
N THR A 20 -5.06 3.82 -6.81
CA THR A 20 -4.84 3.82 -8.27
C THR A 20 -3.38 3.48 -8.62
N LEU A 21 -2.42 4.17 -7.99
CA LEU A 21 -0.99 3.93 -8.17
C LEU A 21 -0.63 2.48 -7.87
N LEU A 22 -1.12 1.97 -6.73
CA LEU A 22 -0.84 0.62 -6.26
C LEU A 22 -1.54 -0.45 -7.09
N THR A 23 -2.75 -0.20 -7.57
CA THR A 23 -3.43 -1.12 -8.51
C THR A 23 -2.64 -1.24 -9.82
N GLN A 24 -2.16 -0.12 -10.38
CA GLN A 24 -1.34 -0.14 -11.60
C GLN A 24 0.00 -0.84 -11.37
N ALA A 25 0.67 -0.58 -10.25
CA ALA A 25 1.93 -1.23 -9.90
C ALA A 25 1.75 -2.74 -9.70
N ALA A 26 0.69 -3.15 -8.98
CA ALA A 26 0.33 -4.55 -8.76
C ALA A 26 0.09 -5.28 -10.09
N ALA A 27 -0.73 -4.70 -10.96
CA ALA A 27 -1.01 -5.25 -12.28
C ALA A 27 0.25 -5.41 -13.15
N ALA A 28 1.11 -4.38 -13.16
CA ALA A 28 2.35 -4.40 -13.93
C ALA A 28 3.32 -5.50 -13.46
N LEU A 29 3.40 -5.75 -12.14
CA LEU A 29 4.22 -6.82 -11.58
C LEU A 29 3.58 -8.21 -11.79
N ALA A 30 2.27 -8.33 -11.60
CA ALA A 30 1.54 -9.58 -11.83
C ALA A 30 1.68 -10.04 -13.30
N SER A 31 1.64 -9.09 -14.24
CA SER A 31 1.85 -9.35 -15.67
C SER A 31 3.25 -9.87 -16.00
N LYS A 32 4.23 -9.62 -15.11
CA LYS A 32 5.60 -10.16 -15.22
C LYS A 32 5.77 -11.52 -14.52
N GLY A 33 4.68 -12.14 -14.08
CA GLY A 33 4.68 -13.46 -13.43
C GLY A 33 4.93 -13.44 -11.92
N HIS A 34 4.91 -12.27 -11.29
CA HIS A 34 4.99 -12.17 -9.83
C HIS A 34 3.63 -12.47 -9.19
N ARG A 35 3.63 -13.20 -8.06
CA ARG A 35 2.40 -13.41 -7.29
C ARG A 35 2.12 -12.15 -6.46
N ILE A 36 1.03 -11.46 -6.74
CA ILE A 36 0.65 -10.22 -6.07
C ILE A 36 -0.68 -10.41 -5.35
N VAL A 37 -0.71 -10.08 -4.05
CA VAL A 37 -1.93 -10.09 -3.24
C VAL A 37 -2.26 -8.66 -2.85
N TYR A 38 -3.49 -8.22 -3.14
CA TYR A 38 -4.03 -6.93 -2.72
C TYR A 38 -5.16 -7.18 -1.74
N VAL A 39 -4.95 -6.80 -0.49
CA VAL A 39 -5.97 -6.87 0.56
C VAL A 39 -6.46 -5.46 0.84
N SER A 40 -7.76 -5.26 0.83
CA SER A 40 -8.36 -4.03 1.30
C SER A 40 -9.23 -4.25 2.52
N GLY A 41 -9.14 -3.33 3.48
CA GLY A 41 -10.14 -3.22 4.54
C GLY A 41 -11.13 -2.07 4.33
N GLU A 42 -10.98 -1.29 3.25
CA GLU A 42 -11.82 -0.12 2.95
C GLU A 42 -12.81 -0.39 1.80
N GLU A 43 -12.41 -1.20 0.82
CA GLU A 43 -13.19 -1.47 -0.40
C GLU A 43 -13.53 -2.95 -0.53
N ALA A 44 -14.74 -3.24 -1.00
CA ALA A 44 -15.10 -4.59 -1.40
C ALA A 44 -14.32 -5.02 -2.66
N VAL A 45 -14.08 -6.34 -2.81
CA VAL A 45 -13.41 -6.92 -3.98
C VAL A 45 -14.03 -6.46 -5.31
N ALA A 46 -15.36 -6.33 -5.36
CA ALA A 46 -16.08 -5.85 -6.53
C ALA A 46 -15.69 -4.41 -6.91
N GLN A 47 -15.50 -3.51 -5.93
CA GLN A 47 -15.11 -2.12 -6.16
C GLN A 47 -13.67 -2.03 -6.68
N ILE A 48 -12.75 -2.82 -6.10
CA ILE A 48 -11.36 -2.91 -6.58
C ILE A 48 -11.33 -3.42 -8.03
N ARG A 49 -12.16 -4.43 -8.36
CA ARG A 49 -12.25 -4.97 -9.72
C ARG A 49 -12.79 -3.94 -10.72
N LEU A 50 -13.80 -3.15 -10.35
CA LEU A 50 -14.30 -2.05 -11.18
C LEU A 50 -13.21 -0.99 -11.44
N ARG A 51 -12.43 -0.63 -10.40
CA ARG A 51 -11.26 0.24 -10.58
C ARG A 51 -10.25 -0.38 -11.54
N ALA A 52 -9.90 -1.65 -11.38
CA ALA A 52 -8.99 -2.34 -12.28
C ALA A 52 -9.50 -2.39 -13.73
N GLN A 53 -10.82 -2.50 -13.94
CA GLN A 53 -11.44 -2.44 -15.28
C GLN A 53 -11.26 -1.07 -15.92
N ARG A 54 -11.55 0.01 -15.18
CA ARG A 54 -11.34 1.38 -15.65
C ARG A 54 -9.88 1.66 -16.01
N LEU A 55 -8.96 1.11 -15.23
CA LEU A 55 -7.51 1.21 -15.46
C LEU A 55 -7.02 0.28 -16.58
N GLY A 56 -7.87 -0.56 -17.17
CA GLY A 56 -7.49 -1.49 -18.24
C GLY A 56 -6.64 -2.68 -17.78
N VAL A 57 -6.64 -3.01 -16.49
CA VAL A 57 -5.77 -4.04 -15.88
C VAL A 57 -6.51 -5.18 -15.19
N ALA A 58 -7.83 -5.27 -15.34
CA ALA A 58 -8.66 -6.29 -14.68
C ALA A 58 -8.37 -7.74 -15.10
N SER A 59 -7.66 -7.96 -16.22
CA SER A 59 -7.24 -9.29 -16.67
C SER A 59 -5.93 -9.76 -16.05
N THR A 60 -5.23 -8.91 -15.30
CA THR A 60 -3.98 -9.28 -14.63
C THR A 60 -4.26 -10.20 -13.43
N PRO A 61 -3.39 -11.19 -13.15
CA PRO A 61 -3.63 -12.18 -12.10
C PRO A 61 -3.27 -11.63 -10.71
N VAL A 62 -3.86 -10.49 -10.34
CA VAL A 62 -3.77 -9.94 -8.98
C VAL A 62 -4.82 -10.63 -8.12
N GLU A 63 -4.39 -11.26 -7.03
CA GLU A 63 -5.28 -11.87 -6.05
C GLU A 63 -5.86 -10.77 -5.17
N LEU A 64 -7.19 -10.71 -5.05
CA LEU A 64 -7.90 -9.68 -4.31
C LEU A 64 -8.60 -10.28 -3.09
N ALA A 65 -8.46 -9.65 -1.94
CA ALA A 65 -9.19 -9.98 -0.72
C ALA A 65 -9.75 -8.72 -0.07
N ALA A 66 -10.90 -8.86 0.60
CA ALA A 66 -11.45 -7.85 1.48
C ALA A 66 -11.45 -8.42 2.91
N GLU A 67 -10.44 -8.06 3.71
CA GLU A 67 -10.22 -8.58 5.06
C GLU A 67 -9.50 -7.52 5.91
N THR A 68 -9.76 -7.55 7.22
CA THR A 68 -9.23 -6.63 8.22
C THR A 68 -8.51 -7.35 9.37
N ASN A 69 -8.81 -8.62 9.64
CA ASN A 69 -8.12 -9.41 10.65
C ASN A 69 -6.73 -9.84 10.13
N VAL A 70 -5.68 -9.49 10.88
CA VAL A 70 -4.30 -9.75 10.48
C VAL A 70 -3.98 -11.24 10.48
N GLU A 71 -4.49 -12.00 11.43
CA GLU A 71 -4.28 -13.44 11.53
C GLU A 71 -4.86 -14.19 10.32
N ASP A 72 -6.07 -13.85 9.89
CA ASP A 72 -6.74 -14.41 8.71
C ASP A 72 -6.03 -14.03 7.42
N ILE A 73 -5.58 -12.78 7.30
CA ILE A 73 -4.76 -12.32 6.17
C ILE A 73 -3.47 -13.15 6.10
N LEU A 74 -2.76 -13.28 7.21
CA LEU A 74 -1.50 -14.00 7.30
C LEU A 74 -1.68 -15.49 6.99
N ALA A 75 -2.71 -16.13 7.54
CA ALA A 75 -3.04 -17.52 7.27
C ALA A 75 -3.31 -17.74 5.78
N THR A 76 -4.10 -16.85 5.16
CA THR A 76 -4.47 -16.93 3.75
C THR A 76 -3.25 -16.76 2.82
N ILE A 77 -2.39 -15.77 3.08
CA ILE A 77 -1.22 -15.52 2.21
C ILE A 77 -0.09 -16.52 2.42
N ALA A 78 -0.02 -17.14 3.60
CA ALA A 78 0.93 -18.20 3.92
C ALA A 78 0.52 -19.54 3.27
N ASP A 79 -0.74 -19.72 2.90
CA ASP A 79 -1.18 -20.89 2.16
C ASP A 79 -0.64 -20.84 0.71
N GLY A 80 0.11 -21.89 0.36
CA GLY A 80 0.74 -22.05 -0.96
C GLY A 80 2.03 -21.24 -1.19
N LYS A 81 2.24 -20.84 -2.45
CA LYS A 81 3.47 -20.16 -2.88
C LYS A 81 3.52 -18.75 -2.32
N ARG A 82 4.52 -18.41 -1.49
CA ARG A 82 4.70 -17.05 -0.95
C ARG A 82 4.48 -15.93 -1.99
N PRO A 83 3.70 -14.87 -1.67
CA PRO A 83 3.58 -13.69 -2.52
C PRO A 83 4.92 -12.98 -2.73
N ASP A 84 5.12 -12.39 -3.91
CA ASP A 84 6.23 -11.48 -4.17
C ASP A 84 5.97 -10.10 -3.54
N LEU A 85 4.72 -9.65 -3.59
CA LEU A 85 4.23 -8.40 -3.01
C LEU A 85 2.86 -8.60 -2.38
N VAL A 86 2.66 -8.04 -1.19
CA VAL A 86 1.36 -7.89 -0.54
C VAL A 86 1.10 -6.41 -0.31
N ILE A 87 -0.06 -5.93 -0.73
CA ILE A 87 -0.52 -4.55 -0.55
C ILE A 87 -1.69 -4.56 0.43
N LEU A 88 -1.60 -3.81 1.52
CA LEU A 88 -2.67 -3.65 2.51
C LEU A 88 -3.22 -2.22 2.46
N ASP A 89 -4.44 -2.07 1.96
CA ASP A 89 -5.13 -0.80 1.76
C ASP A 89 -6.39 -0.69 2.65
N SER A 90 -6.31 -0.17 3.87
CA SER A 90 -5.18 0.55 4.48
C SER A 90 -4.82 -0.01 5.85
N ILE A 91 -3.66 0.41 6.41
CA ILE A 91 -3.21 -0.06 7.72
C ILE A 91 -4.14 0.37 8.86
N GLN A 92 -4.91 1.44 8.66
CA GLN A 92 -5.85 1.97 9.65
C GLN A 92 -7.03 1.02 9.93
N THR A 93 -7.39 0.17 8.97
CA THR A 93 -8.54 -0.73 9.09
C THR A 93 -8.15 -2.10 9.66
N LEU A 94 -6.85 -2.39 9.77
CA LEU A 94 -6.38 -3.66 10.28
C LEU A 94 -6.49 -3.74 11.79
N TRP A 95 -6.77 -4.95 12.26
CA TRP A 95 -6.76 -5.29 13.68
C TRP A 95 -6.16 -6.68 13.90
N THR A 96 -5.67 -6.90 15.10
CA THR A 96 -5.03 -8.16 15.53
C THR A 96 -5.48 -8.51 16.94
N ASP A 97 -5.69 -9.81 17.17
CA ASP A 97 -5.99 -10.35 18.50
C ASP A 97 -4.80 -10.25 19.47
N LEU A 98 -3.59 -9.98 18.95
CA LEU A 98 -2.37 -9.83 19.77
C LEU A 98 -2.33 -8.51 20.55
N ALA A 99 -3.20 -7.55 20.23
CA ALA A 99 -3.26 -6.28 20.92
C ALA A 99 -4.60 -6.13 21.66
N ASP A 100 -4.52 -6.03 22.99
CA ASP A 100 -5.69 -5.75 23.84
C ASP A 100 -6.05 -4.25 23.76
N SER A 101 -6.60 -3.85 22.61
CA SER A 101 -7.05 -2.49 22.33
C SER A 101 -8.03 -2.49 21.15
N ALA A 102 -8.93 -1.51 21.12
CA ALA A 102 -9.92 -1.41 20.05
C ALA A 102 -9.26 -1.19 18.67
N PRO A 103 -9.82 -1.76 17.58
CA PRO A 103 -9.44 -1.46 16.20
C PRO A 103 -9.34 0.05 15.93
N GLY A 104 -8.38 0.45 15.10
CA GLY A 104 -8.12 1.85 14.77
C GLY A 104 -7.30 2.65 15.79
N THR A 105 -7.04 2.10 16.99
CA THR A 105 -6.12 2.71 17.95
C THR A 105 -4.66 2.65 17.47
N VAL A 106 -3.82 3.55 18.00
CA VAL A 106 -2.37 3.54 17.75
C VAL A 106 -1.73 2.18 18.09
N THR A 107 -2.18 1.56 19.18
CA THR A 107 -1.69 0.25 19.62
C THR A 107 -2.04 -0.85 18.60
N GLN A 108 -3.29 -0.93 18.15
CA GLN A 108 -3.70 -1.86 17.10
C GLN A 108 -2.91 -1.67 15.81
N VAL A 109 -2.81 -0.44 15.31
CA VAL A 109 -2.09 -0.11 14.07
C VAL A 109 -0.62 -0.51 14.16
N ARG A 110 0.04 -0.28 15.30
CA ARG A 110 1.43 -0.71 15.50
C ARG A 110 1.55 -2.23 15.55
N ALA A 111 0.68 -2.90 16.28
CA ALA A 111 0.73 -4.35 16.41
C ALA A 111 0.50 -5.05 15.06
N ALA A 112 -0.50 -4.61 14.30
CA ALA A 112 -0.78 -5.07 12.94
C ALA A 112 0.43 -4.84 12.01
N ALA A 113 0.99 -3.63 11.98
CA ALA A 113 2.16 -3.33 11.17
C ALA A 113 3.37 -4.19 11.56
N GLN A 114 3.62 -4.41 12.86
CA GLN A 114 4.71 -5.29 13.31
C GLN A 114 4.51 -6.73 12.85
N ALA A 115 3.30 -7.27 12.91
CA ALA A 115 3.00 -8.62 12.44
C ALA A 115 3.30 -8.76 10.93
N MET A 116 2.87 -7.79 10.12
CA MET A 116 3.15 -7.78 8.68
C MET A 116 4.64 -7.59 8.37
N ILE A 117 5.35 -6.73 9.11
CA ILE A 117 6.80 -6.57 8.98
C ILE A 117 7.52 -7.87 9.31
N ARG A 118 7.13 -8.57 10.39
CA ARG A 118 7.70 -9.89 10.74
C ARG A 118 7.46 -10.91 9.64
N TYR A 119 6.27 -10.93 9.04
CA TYR A 119 5.98 -11.78 7.89
C TYR A 119 6.88 -11.44 6.70
N ALA A 120 7.07 -10.15 6.38
CA ALA A 120 7.98 -9.72 5.33
C ALA A 120 9.40 -10.26 5.56
N LYS A 121 9.96 -10.05 6.76
CA LYS A 121 11.34 -10.44 7.10
C LYS A 121 11.54 -11.95 7.11
N SER A 122 10.58 -12.72 7.61
CA SER A 122 10.68 -14.18 7.72
C SER A 122 10.49 -14.91 6.39
N THR A 123 9.61 -14.40 5.53
CA THR A 123 9.28 -15.06 4.27
C THR A 123 10.04 -14.47 3.08
N GLY A 124 10.50 -13.22 3.20
CA GLY A 124 11.08 -12.40 2.15
C GLY A 124 10.05 -11.71 1.25
N ALA A 125 8.74 -11.77 1.56
CA ALA A 125 7.72 -11.03 0.81
C ALA A 125 7.96 -9.52 0.95
N ALA A 126 7.67 -8.74 -0.10
CA ALA A 126 7.58 -7.30 0.05
C ALA A 126 6.18 -6.94 0.56
N ILE A 127 6.09 -6.03 1.53
CA ILE A 127 4.83 -5.53 2.07
C ILE A 127 4.72 -4.03 1.77
N VAL A 128 3.57 -3.60 1.26
CA VAL A 128 3.19 -2.21 1.17
C VAL A 128 2.00 -1.97 2.08
N LEU A 129 2.17 -1.06 3.04
CA LEU A 129 1.11 -0.57 3.92
C LEU A 129 0.65 0.78 3.37
N VAL A 130 -0.64 0.91 3.05
CA VAL A 130 -1.22 2.21 2.68
C VAL A 130 -1.62 2.94 3.94
N GLY A 131 -1.29 4.24 4.01
CA GLY A 131 -1.68 5.09 5.13
C GLY A 131 -2.37 6.37 4.66
N HIS A 132 -3.56 6.62 5.18
CA HIS A 132 -4.26 7.90 5.04
C HIS A 132 -3.71 8.97 5.99
N VAL A 133 -3.29 10.11 5.44
CA VAL A 133 -3.01 11.30 6.25
C VAL A 133 -4.35 11.97 6.55
N THR A 134 -4.73 12.01 7.83
CA THR A 134 -5.94 12.70 8.27
C THR A 134 -5.57 13.98 9.01
N LYS A 135 -6.21 15.10 8.66
CA LYS A 135 -5.95 16.43 9.26
C LYS A 135 -6.31 16.52 10.75
N GLU A 136 -7.13 15.58 11.25
CA GLU A 136 -7.75 15.68 12.58
C GLU A 136 -7.08 14.87 13.70
N GLY A 137 -5.95 14.21 13.45
CA GLY A 137 -5.15 13.57 14.51
C GLY A 137 -5.84 12.45 15.32
N GLN A 138 -7.10 12.11 15.05
CA GLN A 138 -7.86 11.10 15.80
C GLN A 138 -7.64 9.66 15.32
N ILE A 139 -7.18 9.48 14.08
CA ILE A 139 -6.75 8.18 13.57
C ILE A 139 -5.23 8.12 13.72
N ALA A 140 -4.71 6.99 14.20
CA ALA A 140 -3.28 6.71 14.24
C ALA A 140 -2.69 6.95 12.84
N GLY A 141 -2.15 8.15 12.63
CA GLY A 141 -1.69 8.55 11.32
C GLY A 141 -0.54 7.65 10.85
N PRO A 142 -0.27 7.60 9.55
CA PRO A 142 0.86 6.87 8.96
C PRO A 142 2.19 7.09 9.71
N ARG A 143 2.37 8.28 10.31
CA ARG A 143 3.48 8.65 11.19
C ARG A 143 3.83 7.63 12.28
N VAL A 144 2.82 6.98 12.84
CA VAL A 144 3.01 5.96 13.88
C VAL A 144 3.82 4.77 13.35
N VAL A 145 3.75 4.49 12.04
CA VAL A 145 4.36 3.32 11.40
C VAL A 145 5.63 3.69 10.63
N GLU A 146 5.85 4.97 10.30
CA GLU A 146 7.02 5.46 9.53
C GLU A 146 8.37 4.97 10.05
N HIS A 147 8.58 5.00 11.36
CA HIS A 147 9.85 4.59 11.96
C HIS A 147 10.05 3.06 11.90
N MET A 148 8.97 2.29 11.79
CA MET A 148 8.97 0.82 11.81
C MET A 148 9.30 0.20 10.44
N VAL A 149 8.87 0.84 9.35
CA VAL A 149 9.06 0.35 7.98
C VAL A 149 10.46 0.63 7.44
N ASP A 150 10.83 -0.02 6.34
CA ASP A 150 12.13 0.19 5.69
C ASP A 150 12.12 1.36 4.70
N GLY A 151 10.96 1.67 4.12
CA GLY A 151 10.78 2.80 3.21
C GLY A 151 9.48 3.54 3.47
N VAL A 152 9.47 4.86 3.22
CA VAL A 152 8.29 5.72 3.31
C VAL A 152 8.23 6.57 2.04
N LEU A 153 7.11 6.45 1.34
CA LEU A 153 6.76 7.24 0.17
C LEU A 153 5.51 8.06 0.48
N TYR A 154 5.51 9.34 0.13
CA TYR A 154 4.35 10.20 0.23
C TYR A 154 3.85 10.55 -1.16
N PHE A 155 2.56 10.32 -1.39
CA PHE A 155 1.89 10.73 -2.61
C PHE A 155 1.16 12.04 -2.35
N GLU A 156 1.71 13.10 -2.93
CA GLU A 156 1.37 14.50 -2.69
C GLU A 156 0.76 15.11 -3.95
N GLY A 157 -0.10 16.10 -3.78
CA GLY A 157 -0.62 16.90 -4.89
C GLY A 157 -1.45 18.05 -4.36
N GLU A 158 -1.17 19.25 -4.85
CA GLU A 158 -1.90 20.45 -4.48
C GLU A 158 -3.15 20.61 -5.36
N GLY A 159 -4.20 21.23 -4.81
CA GLY A 159 -5.53 21.30 -5.45
C GLY A 159 -5.56 21.94 -6.85
N ASN A 160 -4.61 22.84 -7.16
CA ASN A 160 -4.50 23.49 -8.47
C ASN A 160 -3.43 22.86 -9.38
N HIS A 161 -2.63 21.92 -8.88
CA HIS A 161 -1.59 21.28 -9.67
C HIS A 161 -2.13 20.00 -10.33
N HIS A 162 -2.00 19.92 -11.66
CA HIS A 162 -2.34 18.72 -12.45
C HIS A 162 -1.50 17.51 -12.06
N PHE A 163 -0.32 17.74 -11.48
CA PHE A 163 0.62 16.69 -11.13
C PHE A 163 0.37 16.14 -9.72
N ARG A 164 0.76 14.88 -9.56
CA ARG A 164 0.86 14.13 -8.32
C ARG A 164 2.30 13.69 -8.16
N ILE A 165 2.90 14.00 -7.03
CA ILE A 165 4.32 13.74 -6.77
C ILE A 165 4.40 12.59 -5.78
N LEU A 166 5.08 11.52 -6.16
CA LEU A 166 5.49 10.46 -5.26
C LEU A 166 6.88 10.80 -4.73
N ARG A 167 6.96 11.26 -3.49
CA ARG A 167 8.20 11.67 -2.84
C ARG A 167 8.70 10.60 -1.89
N THR A 168 9.98 10.28 -1.97
CA THR A 168 10.63 9.43 -0.99
C THR A 168 10.98 10.24 0.26
N VAL A 169 10.63 9.76 1.45
CA VAL A 169 10.97 10.42 2.73
C VAL A 169 11.91 9.56 3.56
N LYS A 170 11.81 8.24 3.42
CA LYS A 170 12.70 7.27 4.04
C LYS A 170 12.97 6.16 3.05
N ASN A 171 14.24 5.79 2.91
CA ASN A 171 14.65 4.67 2.07
C ASN A 171 15.89 4.02 2.67
N ARG A 172 15.74 2.81 3.22
CA ARG A 172 16.89 2.04 3.73
C ARG A 172 17.73 1.39 2.64
N PHE A 173 17.27 1.41 1.40
CA PHE A 173 17.88 0.68 0.28
C PHE A 173 18.31 1.59 -0.87
N GLY A 174 18.28 2.92 -0.68
CA GLY A 174 18.58 3.88 -1.72
C GLY A 174 18.42 5.33 -1.27
N PRO A 175 18.54 6.28 -2.21
CA PRO A 175 18.39 7.71 -1.92
C PRO A 175 16.97 8.09 -1.48
N THR A 176 16.86 9.25 -0.82
CA THR A 176 15.58 9.85 -0.38
C THR A 176 15.18 11.06 -1.20
N ASP A 177 16.04 11.58 -2.06
CA ASP A 177 15.79 12.74 -2.92
C ASP A 177 15.13 12.39 -4.27
N GLU A 178 14.80 11.11 -4.49
CA GLU A 178 14.06 10.66 -5.67
C GLU A 178 12.58 11.03 -5.61
N ILE A 179 12.07 11.54 -6.74
CA ILE A 179 10.65 11.84 -6.96
C ILE A 179 10.13 11.13 -8.21
N GLY A 180 8.88 10.67 -8.15
CA GLY A 180 8.10 10.27 -9.32
C GLY A 180 7.01 11.31 -9.58
N VAL A 181 6.86 11.77 -10.82
CA VAL A 181 5.82 12.74 -11.20
C VAL A 181 4.77 12.03 -12.04
N PHE A 182 3.50 12.22 -11.66
CA PHE A 182 2.37 11.59 -12.32
C PHE A 182 1.30 12.62 -12.65
N GLU A 183 0.53 12.35 -13.70
CA GLU A 183 -0.67 13.09 -14.05
C GLU A 183 -1.87 12.14 -13.94
N MET A 184 -2.96 12.59 -13.29
CA MET A 184 -4.20 11.82 -13.21
C MET A 184 -5.03 12.06 -14.47
N SER A 185 -5.36 10.99 -15.19
CA SER A 185 -6.29 10.99 -16.32
C SER A 185 -7.50 10.07 -16.04
N ASP A 186 -8.43 10.03 -17.00
CA ASP A 186 -9.54 9.09 -17.03
C ASP A 186 -9.09 7.61 -17.01
N LYS A 187 -7.88 7.34 -17.53
CA LYS A 187 -7.25 6.01 -17.59
C LYS A 187 -6.36 5.69 -16.39
N GLY A 188 -6.25 6.58 -15.40
CA GLY A 188 -5.44 6.39 -14.21
C GLY A 188 -4.24 7.34 -14.15
N LEU A 189 -3.17 6.93 -13.45
CA LEU A 189 -1.96 7.71 -13.30
C LEU A 189 -0.99 7.43 -14.44
N ARG A 190 -0.57 8.50 -15.12
CA ARG A 190 0.45 8.46 -16.17
C ARG A 190 1.75 9.09 -15.64
N GLU A 191 2.86 8.38 -15.79
CA GLU A 191 4.18 8.92 -15.45
C GLU A 191 4.56 10.07 -16.39
N VAL A 192 5.14 11.11 -15.82
CA VAL A 192 5.66 12.30 -16.52
C VAL A 192 7.17 12.29 -16.39
N SER A 193 7.85 11.87 -17.45
CA SER A 193 9.31 11.70 -17.47
C SER A 193 10.08 13.02 -17.53
N ASN A 194 9.45 14.12 -17.94
CA ASN A 194 10.04 15.45 -17.89
C ASN A 194 9.00 16.52 -17.51
N PRO A 195 8.97 16.98 -16.24
CA PRO A 195 8.01 17.98 -15.78
C PRO A 195 8.43 19.43 -16.07
N SER A 196 9.55 19.64 -16.78
CA SER A 196 10.08 20.97 -17.18
C SER A 196 9.46 21.49 -18.47
#